data_AF-A0A7C7SQX3-F1
#
_entry.id   AF-A0A7C7SQX3-F1
#
_cell.length_a   1.000
_cell.length_b   1.000
_cell.length_c   1.000
_cell.angle_alpha   90.00
_cell.angle_beta   90.00
_cell.angle_gamma   90.00
#
_symmetry.space_group_name_H-M   'P 1'
#
loop_
_entity.id
_entity.type
_entity.pdbx_description
1 polymer ?
#
loop_
_entity_poly.entity_id
_entity_poly.type
_entity_poly.pdbx_seq_one_letter_code
_entity_poly.pdbx_strand_id
1 'polypeptide(L)'
;MFDVKIFRAQTTYQFTDRLLLRNILEHNTFSGTLGANFLLTYRVNSGTVFFVGYDDRYQQGDLIFDDDDEPLYFTTDFERTNRAFFTKISYLFRY
;
A
#
# COMPACT_ATOMS: atom_id res chain seq x y z
N MET A 1 5.47 5.83 28.96
CA MET A 1 6.25 5.25 27.83
C MET A 1 5.27 4.99 26.71
N PHE A 2 5.51 5.52 25.51
CA PHE A 2 4.71 5.18 24.33
C PHE A 2 5.26 3.88 23.74
N ASP A 3 4.42 2.86 23.57
CA ASP A 3 4.77 1.60 22.92
C ASP A 3 4.38 1.69 21.44
N VAL A 4 5.36 1.95 20.57
CA VAL A 4 5.17 2.06 19.12
C VAL A 4 5.54 0.73 18.49
N LYS A 5 4.56 0.02 17.93
CA LYS A 5 4.79 -1.21 17.17
C LYS A 5 4.39 -1.00 15.72
N ILE A 6 5.31 -1.29 14.82
CA ILE A 6 5.08 -1.30 13.38
C ILE A 6 5.20 -2.74 12.92
N PHE A 7 4.08 -3.33 12.51
CA PHE A 7 4.03 -4.66 11.92
C PHE A 7 4.00 -4.54 10.41
N ARG A 8 4.94 -5.19 9.73
CA ARG A 8 5.02 -5.17 8.26
C ARG A 8 5.11 -6.60 7.74
N ALA A 9 4.12 -6.99 6.94
CA ALA A 9 4.11 -8.25 6.21
C ALA A 9 4.37 -7.97 4.73
N GLN A 10 5.32 -8.69 4.14
CA GLN A 10 5.62 -8.61 2.72
C GLN A 10 5.53 -10.00 2.11
N THR A 11 4.80 -10.10 1.00
CA THR A 11 4.64 -11.34 0.26
C THR A 11 4.94 -11.09 -1.20
N THR A 12 5.76 -11.96 -1.80
CA THR A 12 6.03 -11.97 -3.23
C THR A 12 5.70 -13.35 -3.76
N TYR A 13 4.86 -13.42 -4.79
CA TYR A 13 4.48 -14.66 -5.42
C TYR A 13 4.69 -14.57 -6.94
N GLN A 14 5.39 -15.56 -7.49
CA GLN A 14 5.68 -15.66 -8.91
C GLN A 14 4.78 -16.76 -9.51
N PHE A 15 3.78 -16.36 -10.29
CA PHE A 15 2.86 -17.28 -10.94
C PHE A 15 3.51 -18.00 -12.13
N THR A 16 4.30 -17.25 -12.90
CA THR A 16 5.06 -17.75 -14.07
C THR A 16 6.42 -17.05 -14.12
N ASP A 17 7.30 -17.42 -15.06
CA ASP A 17 8.55 -16.68 -15.30
C ASP A 17 8.34 -15.19 -15.65
N ARG A 18 7.12 -14.82 -16.05
CA ARG A 18 6.75 -13.48 -16.51
C ARG A 18 5.82 -12.72 -15.58
N LEU A 19 5.04 -13.41 -14.74
CA LEU A 19 4.00 -12.79 -13.93
C LEU A 19 4.28 -12.93 -12.44
N LEU A 20 4.38 -11.79 -11.77
CA LEU A 20 4.67 -11.70 -10.34
C LEU A 20 3.69 -10.75 -9.66
N LEU A 21 3.25 -11.11 -8.46
CA LEU A 21 2.52 -10.24 -7.55
C LEU A 21 3.36 -10.01 -6.30
N ARG A 22 3.47 -8.75 -5.89
CA ARG A 22 3.96 -8.35 -4.59
C ARG A 22 2.83 -7.72 -3.80
N ASN A 23 2.72 -8.08 -2.53
CA ASN A 23 1.86 -7.43 -1.56
C ASN A 23 2.70 -6.97 -0.35
N ILE A 24 2.34 -5.80 0.19
CA ILE A 24 2.89 -5.28 1.44
C ILE A 24 1.71 -4.81 2.29
N LEU A 25 1.62 -5.32 3.52
CA LEU A 25 0.69 -4.86 4.53
C LEU A 25 1.51 -4.25 5.68
N GLU A 26 1.06 -3.10 6.17
CA GLU A 26 1.72 -2.39 7.26
C GLU A 26 0.69 -1.90 8.26
N HIS A 27 0.90 -2.19 9.55
CA HIS A 27 0.05 -1.72 10.63
C HIS A 27 0.89 -1.01 11.69
N ASN A 28 0.53 0.22 12.03
CA ASN A 28 1.17 1.01 13.07
C ASN A 28 0.20 1.20 14.23
N THR A 29 0.55 0.65 15.40
CA THR A 29 -0.31 0.69 16.60
C THR A 29 -0.34 2.05 17.29
N PHE A 30 0.64 2.93 17.03
CA PHE A 30 0.69 4.25 17.65
C PHE A 30 -0.23 5.24 16.93
N SER A 31 -0.18 5.26 15.59
CA SER A 31 -1.03 6.13 14.76
C SER A 31 -2.36 5.49 14.35
N GLY A 32 -2.61 4.24 14.75
CA GLY A 32 -3.79 3.47 14.34
C GLY A 32 -3.94 3.39 12.81
N THR A 33 -2.83 3.26 12.08
CA THR A 33 -2.87 3.22 10.61
C THR A 33 -2.69 1.81 10.07
N LEU A 34 -3.34 1.53 8.95
CA LEU A 34 -3.22 0.29 8.20
C LEU A 34 -3.02 0.63 6.71
N GLY A 35 -1.96 0.12 6.12
CA GLY A 35 -1.62 0.29 4.71
C GLY A 35 -1.60 -1.03 3.98
N ALA A 36 -2.14 -1.03 2.76
CA ALA A 36 -2.06 -2.17 1.85
C ALA A 36 -1.55 -1.72 0.48
N ASN A 37 -0.49 -2.36 0.01
CA ASN A 37 0.09 -2.13 -1.31
C ASN A 37 0.08 -3.43 -2.11
N PHE A 38 -0.39 -3.36 -3.35
CA PHE A 38 -0.34 -4.44 -4.31
C PHE A 38 0.38 -3.97 -5.56
N LEU A 39 1.28 -4.82 -6.08
CA LEU A 39 2.00 -4.56 -7.31
C LEU A 39 2.04 -5.83 -8.15
N LEU A 40 1.31 -5.80 -9.26
CA LEU A 40 1.43 -6.77 -10.32
C LEU A 40 2.54 -6.34 -11.28
N THR A 41 3.43 -7.28 -11.59
CA THR A 41 4.54 -7.10 -12.52
C THR A 41 4.41 -8.12 -13.64
N TYR A 42 4.38 -7.64 -14.88
CA TYR A 42 4.37 -8.48 -16.07
C TYR A 42 5.59 -8.18 -16.96
N ARG A 43 6.47 -9.18 -17.11
CA ARG A 43 7.66 -9.12 -17.96
C ARG A 43 7.29 -9.60 -19.36
N VAL A 44 7.33 -8.70 -20.34
CA VAL A 44 7.08 -9.05 -21.75
C VAL A 44 8.31 -9.74 -22.35
N ASN A 45 9.48 -9.18 -22.08
CA ASN A 45 10.78 -9.70 -22.50
C ASN A 45 11.88 -9.17 -21.56
N SER A 46 13.14 -9.50 -21.81
CA SER A 46 14.27 -9.07 -20.97
C SER A 46 14.49 -7.55 -20.92
N GLY A 47 13.85 -6.77 -21.80
CA GLY A 47 13.96 -5.31 -21.86
C GLY A 47 12.67 -4.55 -21.59
N THR A 48 11.52 -5.21 -21.42
CA THR A 48 10.20 -4.54 -21.31
C THR A 48 9.38 -5.13 -20.16
N VAL A 49 8.94 -4.28 -19.24
CA VAL A 49 8.16 -4.67 -18.07
C VAL A 49 7.02 -3.68 -17.84
N PHE A 50 5.84 -4.23 -17.57
CA PHE A 50 4.64 -3.49 -17.17
C PHE A 50 4.37 -3.69 -15.69
N PHE A 51 3.94 -2.62 -15.04
CA PHE A 51 3.58 -2.59 -13.63
C PHE A 51 2.18 -2.02 -13.48
N VAL A 52 1.36 -2.69 -12.70
CA VAL A 52 0.04 -2.21 -12.27
C VAL A 52 -0.02 -2.34 -10.77
N GLY A 53 -0.36 -1.27 -10.07
CA GLY A 53 -0.43 -1.29 -8.62
C GLY A 53 -1.61 -0.56 -8.06
N TYR A 54 -1.88 -0.89 -6.80
CA TYR A 54 -2.93 -0.32 -5.98
C TYR A 54 -2.35 -0.04 -4.59
N ASP A 55 -2.56 1.17 -4.09
CA ASP A 55 -2.23 1.56 -2.72
C ASP A 55 -3.52 1.97 -2.01
N ASP A 56 -3.70 1.49 -0.80
CA ASP A 56 -4.83 1.80 0.06
C ASP A 56 -4.33 2.12 1.47
N ARG A 57 -4.90 3.15 2.07
CA ARG A 57 -4.54 3.64 3.40
C ARG A 57 -5.78 3.81 4.23
N TYR A 58 -5.70 3.29 5.45
CA TYR A 58 -6.73 3.38 6.45
C TYR A 58 -6.15 3.93 7.74
N GLN A 59 -6.99 4.61 8.51
CA GLN A 59 -6.68 5.13 9.83
C GLN A 59 -7.89 4.95 10.74
N GLN A 60 -7.64 4.66 12.00
CA GLN A 60 -8.70 4.56 13.01
C GLN A 60 -9.47 5.88 13.07
N GLY A 61 -10.81 5.82 13.01
CA GLY A 61 -11.68 6.99 12.83
C GLY A 61 -11.52 8.07 13.91
N ASP A 62 -11.49 7.66 15.17
CA ASP A 62 -11.28 8.52 16.36
C ASP A 62 -9.87 9.12 16.48
N LEU A 63 -8.96 8.75 15.57
CA LEU A 63 -7.63 9.35 15.42
C LEU A 63 -7.53 10.28 14.20
N ILE A 64 -8.64 10.58 13.53
CA ILE A 64 -8.71 11.55 12.44
C ILE A 64 -9.37 12.82 12.99
N PHE A 65 -8.66 13.94 12.92
CA PHE A 65 -9.09 15.21 13.51
C PHE A 65 -9.43 16.24 12.43
N ASP A 66 -10.37 17.14 12.73
CA ASP A 66 -10.65 18.31 11.92
C ASP A 66 -9.73 19.50 12.25
N ASP A 67 -9.99 20.65 11.64
CA ASP A 67 -9.18 21.86 11.82
C ASP A 67 -9.27 22.44 13.26
N ASP A 68 -10.28 22.04 14.04
CA ASP A 68 -10.52 22.48 15.42
C ASP A 68 -10.04 21.44 16.46
N ASP A 69 -9.25 20.44 16.03
CA ASP A 69 -8.75 19.29 16.84
C ASP A 69 -9.86 18.39 17.41
N GLU A 70 -11.08 18.41 16.83
CA GLU A 70 -12.14 17.48 17.19
C GLU A 70 -12.07 16.20 16.34
N PRO A 71 -12.34 15.02 16.92
CA PRO A 71 -12.34 13.77 16.16
C PRO A 71 -13.47 13.79 15.11
N LEU A 72 -13.10 13.63 13.84
CA LEU A 72 -14.04 13.59 12.70
C LEU A 72 -15.01 12.42 12.79
N TYR A 73 -14.57 11.31 13.40
CA TYR A 73 -15.38 10.13 13.60
C TYR A 73 -15.34 9.69 15.07
N PHE A 74 -16.48 9.27 15.59
CA PHE A 74 -16.60 8.74 16.95
C PHE A 74 -16.61 7.20 16.93
N THR A 75 -15.73 6.59 16.15
CA THR A 75 -15.60 5.14 16.04
C THR A 75 -14.13 4.71 16.05
N THR A 76 -13.87 3.53 16.61
CA THR A 76 -12.58 2.85 16.55
C THR A 76 -12.40 2.05 15.26
N ASP A 77 -13.37 2.08 14.35
CA ASP A 77 -13.27 1.40 13.06
C ASP A 77 -12.24 2.07 12.15
N PHE A 78 -11.69 1.31 11.21
CA PHE A 78 -10.74 1.81 10.23
C PHE A 78 -11.45 2.53 9.09
N GLU A 79 -11.18 3.83 8.95
CA GLU A 79 -11.66 4.66 7.87
C GLU A 79 -10.62 4.80 6.76
N ARG A 80 -11.08 4.74 5.50
CA ARG A 80 -10.19 4.84 4.35
C ARG A 80 -9.80 6.29 4.10
N THR A 81 -8.51 6.60 4.22
CA THR A 81 -7.99 7.96 4.06
C THR A 81 -7.45 8.23 2.66
N ASN A 82 -6.91 7.23 1.97
CA ASN A 82 -6.40 7.40 0.61
C ASN A 82 -6.48 6.09 -0.18
N ARG A 83 -6.76 6.20 -1.49
CA ARG A 83 -6.60 5.11 -2.44
C ARG A 83 -6.02 5.63 -3.75
N ALA A 84 -5.10 4.86 -4.34
CA ALA A 84 -4.54 5.19 -5.64
C ALA A 84 -4.32 3.93 -6.47
N PHE A 85 -4.73 4.00 -7.74
CA PHE A 85 -4.25 3.08 -8.77
C PHE A 85 -3.11 3.74 -9.52
N PHE A 86 -2.08 2.95 -9.86
CA PHE A 86 -0.98 3.43 -10.66
C PHE A 86 -0.54 2.39 -11.68
N THR A 87 0.00 2.89 -12.78
CA THR A 87 0.59 2.05 -13.83
C THR A 87 1.94 2.62 -14.22
N LYS A 88 2.90 1.74 -14.50
CA LYS A 88 4.23 2.12 -14.97
C LYS A 88 4.70 1.17 -16.05
N ILE A 89 5.43 1.70 -17.02
CA ILE A 89 6.09 0.91 -18.07
C ILE A 89 7.58 1.21 -17.99
N SER A 90 8.40 0.16 -18.13
CA SER A 90 9.86 0.28 -18.21
C SER A 90 10.33 -0.41 -19.48
N TYR A 91 11.10 0.32 -20.30
CA TYR A 91 11.64 -0.17 -21.57
C TYR A 91 13.14 0.14 -21.66
N LEU A 92 13.93 -0.86 -22.06
CA LEU A 92 15.36 -0.74 -22.32
C LEU A 92 15.58 -0.49 -23.82
N PHE A 93 16.01 0.73 -24.17
CA PHE A 93 16.48 1.04 -25.51
C PHE A 93 17.84 0.36 -25.75
N ARG A 94 17.98 -0.27 -26.91
CA ARG A 94 19.28 -0.76 -27.42
C ARG A 94 19.49 -0.11 -28.78
N TYR A 95 20.49 0.75 -28.85
CA TYR A 95 20.98 1.41 -30.07
C TYR A 95 22.44 1.06 -30.28
#